data_AF-A0A960ZUA6-F1
#
_entry.id   AF-A0A960ZUA6-F1
#
_cell.length_a   1.000
_cell.length_b   1.000
_cell.length_c   1.000
_cell.angle_alpha   90.00
_cell.angle_beta   90.00
_cell.angle_gamma   90.00
#
_symmetry.space_group_name_H-M   'P 1'
#
loop_
_entity.id
_entity.type
_entity.pdbx_description
1 polymer ?
#
loop_
_entity_poly.entity_id
_entity_poly.type
_entity_poly.pdbx_seq_one_letter_code
_entity_poly.pdbx_strand_id
1 'polypeptide(L)'
;KGHKVEFGGTYSGLGGDVDVFGLNFAGSQYISLPGDTILSFEGAIRTIDPTSGDTVPIFERLFLGGANNLRGFDYREVGPKDETGEPLGGRTSAYFTVEYTFPIIEKVRGAVFYDVGAVSGDAYDVGGGDVNSNVGVGLRLFLPVGPIRVDFGVPVQSDEFNDSGGRFQFNLGYKF
;
A
#
# COMPACT_ATOMS: atom_id res chain seq x y z
N LYS A 1 -9.59 9.75 19.19
CA LYS A 1 -8.28 9.39 18.60
C LYS A 1 -8.17 7.88 18.63
N GLY A 2 -7.94 7.24 17.49
CA GLY A 2 -7.69 5.80 17.40
C GLY A 2 -6.27 5.58 16.89
N HIS A 3 -5.59 4.54 17.38
CA HIS A 3 -4.33 4.09 16.82
C HIS A 3 -4.35 2.56 16.77
N LYS A 4 -3.69 2.00 15.77
CA LYS A 4 -3.43 0.56 15.66
C LYS A 4 -1.95 0.40 15.30
N VAL A 5 -1.27 -0.50 16.00
CA VAL A 5 0.07 -0.94 15.67
C VAL A 5 0.02 -2.45 15.53
N GLU A 6 0.65 -2.97 14.50
CA GLU A 6 0.72 -4.39 14.19
C GLU A 6 2.18 -4.76 13.95
N PHE A 7 2.61 -5.84 14.59
CA PHE A 7 3.88 -6.47 14.34
C PHE A 7 3.63 -7.96 14.14
N GLY A 8 4.26 -8.55 13.14
CA GLY A 8 4.10 -9.96 12.82
C GLY A 8 5.33 -10.55 12.16
N GLY A 9 5.51 -11.85 12.33
CA GLY A 9 6.49 -12.65 11.61
C GLY A 9 5.82 -13.84 10.92
N THR A 10 6.32 -14.21 9.76
CA THR A 10 5.87 -15.37 8.99
C THR A 10 7.05 -16.30 8.72
N TYR A 11 6.78 -17.61 8.69
CA TYR A 11 7.76 -18.62 8.30
C TYR A 11 7.06 -19.66 7.42
N SER A 12 7.58 -19.84 6.20
CA SER A 12 7.23 -20.88 5.25
C SER A 12 8.40 -21.86 5.20
N GLY A 13 8.16 -23.18 5.24
CA GLY A 13 9.25 -24.20 5.21
C GLY A 13 8.95 -25.54 5.89
N LEU A 14 7.82 -25.65 6.62
CA LEU A 14 7.46 -26.88 7.36
C LEU A 14 6.88 -27.98 6.45
N GLY A 15 7.70 -28.50 5.53
CA GLY A 15 7.36 -29.59 4.62
C GLY A 15 6.89 -29.14 3.23
N GLY A 16 7.11 -27.88 2.87
CA GLY A 16 6.88 -27.35 1.53
C GLY A 16 8.20 -27.08 0.79
N ASP A 17 8.11 -26.76 -0.50
CA ASP A 17 9.28 -26.50 -1.36
C ASP A 17 9.81 -25.04 -1.26
N VAL A 18 9.33 -24.27 -0.27
CA VAL A 18 9.62 -22.84 -0.10
C VAL A 18 9.99 -22.56 1.34
N ASP A 19 11.20 -22.02 1.53
CA ASP A 19 11.77 -21.67 2.82
C ASP A 19 11.98 -20.16 2.93
N VAL A 20 11.02 -19.43 3.51
CA VAL A 20 11.04 -17.96 3.61
C VAL A 20 10.65 -17.52 5.02
N PHE A 21 11.35 -16.51 5.53
CA PHE A 21 11.00 -15.80 6.75
C PHE A 21 10.58 -14.38 6.41
N GLY A 22 9.49 -13.90 7.00
CA GLY A 22 8.98 -12.56 6.79
C GLY A 22 8.79 -11.80 8.09
N LEU A 23 8.96 -10.48 8.03
CA LEU A 23 8.63 -9.54 9.09
C LEU A 23 7.71 -8.45 8.55
N ASN A 24 6.71 -8.07 9.35
CA ASN A 24 5.76 -7.01 9.06
C ASN A 24 5.64 -6.09 10.26
N PHE A 25 5.75 -4.78 10.00
CA PHE A 25 5.45 -3.73 10.95
C PHE A 25 4.49 -2.75 10.28
N ALA A 26 3.31 -2.53 10.85
CA ALA A 26 2.31 -1.62 10.31
C ALA A 26 1.71 -0.75 11.41
N GLY A 27 1.32 0.48 11.05
CA GLY A 27 0.77 1.46 11.96
C GLY A 27 -0.31 2.30 11.30
N SER A 28 -1.34 2.66 12.07
CA SER A 28 -2.33 3.66 11.67
C SER A 28 -2.71 4.54 12.85
N GLN A 29 -2.97 5.82 12.57
CA GLN A 29 -3.38 6.81 13.56
C GLN A 29 -4.47 7.71 12.97
N TYR A 30 -5.52 7.95 13.75
CA TYR A 30 -6.68 8.76 13.37
C TYR A 30 -6.89 9.90 14.37
N ILE A 31 -6.85 11.13 13.87
CA ILE A 31 -7.01 12.37 14.63
C ILE A 31 -8.29 13.05 14.17
N SER A 32 -9.30 13.07 15.04
CA SER A 32 -10.51 13.87 14.84
C SER A 32 -10.20 15.35 15.07
N LEU A 33 -10.62 16.19 14.13
CA LEU A 33 -10.43 17.64 14.12
C LEU A 33 -11.82 18.33 14.16
N PRO A 34 -11.88 19.65 14.44
CA PRO A 34 -13.14 20.40 14.42
C PRO A 34 -13.90 20.25 13.08
N GLY A 35 -15.23 20.36 13.15
CA GLY A 35 -16.09 20.23 11.97
C GLY A 35 -16.31 18.79 11.48
N ASP A 36 -16.18 17.80 12.37
CA ASP A 36 -16.29 16.36 12.06
C ASP A 36 -15.29 15.92 10.97
N THR A 37 -14.10 16.51 10.95
CA THR A 37 -13.04 16.17 9.99
C THR A 37 -12.05 15.19 10.63
N ILE A 38 -11.36 14.38 9.82
CA ILE A 38 -10.42 13.36 10.31
C ILE A 38 -9.15 13.43 9.49
N LEU A 39 -8.02 13.58 10.17
CA LEU A 39 -6.70 13.37 9.61
C LEU A 39 -6.20 11.98 10.00
N SER A 40 -5.83 11.16 9.03
CA SER A 40 -5.32 9.82 9.22
C SER A 40 -3.93 9.63 8.62
N PHE A 41 -3.13 8.85 9.32
CA PHE A 41 -1.81 8.39 8.90
C PHE A 41 -1.84 6.87 8.90
N GLU A 42 -1.33 6.25 7.84
CA GLU A 42 -1.17 4.80 7.73
C GLU A 42 0.19 4.51 7.12
N GLY A 43 0.87 3.46 7.57
CA GLY A 43 2.08 2.99 6.90
C GLY A 43 2.45 1.58 7.33
N ALA A 44 3.25 0.94 6.49
CA ALA A 44 3.81 -0.36 6.79
C ALA A 44 5.20 -0.53 6.19
N ILE A 45 6.02 -1.33 6.87
CA ILE A 45 7.29 -1.86 6.39
C ILE A 45 7.18 -3.37 6.47
N ARG A 46 7.52 -4.03 5.37
CA ARG A 46 7.55 -5.49 5.26
C ARG A 46 8.84 -5.92 4.63
N THR A 47 9.39 -7.02 5.11
CA THR A 47 10.54 -7.65 4.49
C THR A 47 10.39 -9.16 4.53
N ILE A 48 10.93 -9.83 3.53
CA ILE A 48 10.93 -11.27 3.36
C ILE A 48 12.31 -11.71 2.91
N ASP A 49 12.78 -12.81 3.48
CA ASP A 49 14.13 -13.32 3.29
C ASP A 49 14.08 -14.84 3.13
N PRO A 50 14.75 -15.43 2.11
CA PRO A 50 14.84 -16.87 2.02
C PRO A 50 15.69 -17.38 3.20
N THR A 51 15.20 -18.44 3.85
CA THR A 51 15.93 -19.11 4.93
C THR A 51 16.75 -20.29 4.42
N SER A 52 16.44 -20.78 3.22
CA SER A 52 17.25 -21.73 2.46
C SER A 52 17.26 -21.34 0.98
N GLY A 53 18.39 -21.55 0.31
CA GLY A 53 18.61 -21.07 -1.06
C GLY A 53 18.75 -19.56 -1.19
N ASP A 54 18.72 -19.05 -2.42
CA ASP A 54 19.05 -17.65 -2.73
C ASP A 54 17.87 -16.84 -3.30
N THR A 55 16.69 -17.46 -3.48
CA THR A 55 15.59 -16.82 -4.21
C THR A 55 14.26 -16.94 -3.47
N VAL A 56 13.57 -15.81 -3.37
CA VAL A 56 12.17 -15.74 -2.92
C VAL A 56 11.25 -15.93 -4.14
N PRO A 57 10.38 -16.96 -4.15
CA PRO A 57 9.41 -17.17 -5.22
C PRO A 57 8.48 -15.96 -5.41
N ILE A 58 8.09 -15.67 -6.65
CA ILE A 58 7.32 -14.45 -6.98
C ILE A 58 6.00 -14.31 -6.21
N PHE A 59 5.35 -15.42 -5.84
CA PHE A 59 4.11 -15.40 -5.06
C PHE A 59 4.30 -15.05 -3.58
N GLU A 60 5.51 -15.16 -3.05
CA GLU A 60 5.88 -14.67 -1.71
C GLU A 60 6.35 -13.22 -1.76
N ARG A 61 6.69 -12.67 -2.94
CA ARG A 61 7.25 -11.32 -3.09
C ARG A 61 6.28 -10.21 -2.69
N LEU A 62 6.87 -9.08 -2.30
CA LEU A 62 6.15 -7.89 -1.88
C LEU A 62 5.89 -6.98 -3.08
N PHE A 63 4.71 -6.38 -3.10
CA PHE A 63 4.26 -5.50 -4.17
C PHE A 63 3.51 -4.30 -3.59
N LEU A 64 3.63 -3.16 -4.27
CA LEU A 64 2.88 -1.94 -3.99
C LEU A 64 2.16 -1.45 -5.27
N GLY A 65 1.18 -0.56 -5.10
CA GLY A 65 0.28 -0.07 -6.15
C GLY A 65 -1.12 -0.68 -6.05
N GLY A 66 -2.15 0.11 -6.39
CA GLY A 66 -3.56 -0.29 -6.38
C GLY A 66 -4.40 0.41 -5.31
N ALA A 67 -5.55 -0.15 -4.93
CA ALA A 67 -6.53 0.57 -4.11
C ALA A 67 -6.19 0.71 -2.60
N ASN A 68 -5.23 -0.07 -2.08
CA ASN A 68 -4.97 -0.18 -0.63
C ASN A 68 -3.72 0.57 -0.14
N ASN A 69 -2.84 0.97 -1.05
CA ASN A 69 -1.65 1.80 -0.88
C ASN A 69 -1.53 2.63 -2.17
N LEU A 70 -0.49 3.44 -2.38
CA LEU A 70 -0.11 4.02 -3.70
C LEU A 70 -1.23 4.09 -4.78
N ARG A 71 -2.31 4.84 -4.50
CA ARG A 71 -3.59 4.75 -5.24
C ARG A 71 -3.54 5.34 -6.65
N GLY A 72 -2.51 6.13 -6.93
CA GLY A 72 -2.22 6.65 -8.26
C GLY A 72 -1.59 5.63 -9.19
N PHE A 73 -1.27 4.42 -8.73
CA PHE A 73 -0.57 3.40 -9.50
C PHE A 73 -1.46 2.18 -9.75
N ASP A 74 -1.16 1.47 -10.83
CA ASP A 74 -1.79 0.19 -11.13
C ASP A 74 -1.40 -0.88 -10.10
N TYR A 75 -2.23 -1.92 -10.00
CA TYR A 75 -2.05 -2.95 -8.99
C TYR A 75 -0.72 -3.69 -9.20
N ARG A 76 0.14 -3.65 -8.16
CA ARG A 76 1.47 -4.29 -8.14
C ARG A 76 2.53 -3.69 -9.08
N GLU A 77 2.28 -2.53 -9.65
CA GLU A 77 3.21 -1.91 -10.63
C GLU A 77 4.33 -1.07 -9.99
N VAL A 78 4.31 -0.84 -8.68
CA VAL A 78 5.38 -0.11 -7.98
C VAL A 78 6.45 -1.08 -7.50
N GLY A 79 7.66 -0.98 -8.08
CA GLY A 79 8.84 -1.76 -7.67
C GLY A 79 9.69 -2.27 -8.83
N PRO A 80 10.62 -3.21 -8.55
CA PRO A 80 11.48 -3.81 -9.56
C PRO A 80 10.68 -4.48 -10.67
N LYS A 81 11.12 -4.25 -11.92
CA LYS A 81 10.53 -4.81 -13.15
C LYS A 81 11.60 -5.48 -14.00
N ASP A 82 11.19 -6.38 -14.89
CA ASP A 82 12.08 -6.94 -15.90
C ASP A 82 12.23 -6.02 -17.12
N GLU A 83 13.04 -6.44 -18.10
CA GLU A 83 13.29 -5.69 -19.34
C GLU A 83 12.03 -5.45 -20.18
N THR A 84 10.96 -6.22 -19.94
CA THR A 84 9.67 -6.07 -20.62
C THR A 84 8.68 -5.19 -19.86
N GLY A 85 9.07 -4.75 -18.66
CA GLY A 85 8.23 -3.93 -17.76
C GLY A 85 7.32 -4.75 -16.85
N GLU A 86 7.48 -6.08 -16.78
CA GLU A 86 6.65 -6.92 -15.92
C GLU A 86 7.12 -6.82 -14.45
N PRO A 87 6.21 -6.65 -13.47
CA PRO A 87 6.57 -6.47 -12.07
C PRO A 87 7.15 -7.76 -11.48
N LEU A 88 8.42 -7.68 -11.08
CA LEU A 88 9.12 -8.76 -10.39
C LEU A 88 8.80 -8.80 -8.89
N GLY A 89 8.32 -7.68 -8.33
CA GLY A 89 8.16 -7.51 -6.90
C GLY A 89 9.50 -7.43 -6.18
N GLY A 90 9.46 -7.28 -4.86
CA GLY A 90 10.65 -7.12 -4.04
C GLY A 90 10.67 -7.96 -2.77
N ARG A 91 11.78 -7.84 -2.05
CA ARG A 91 12.02 -8.49 -0.76
C ARG A 91 11.85 -7.53 0.40
N THR A 92 11.80 -6.22 0.14
CA THR A 92 11.42 -5.21 1.14
C THR A 92 10.46 -4.21 0.52
N SER A 93 9.40 -3.86 1.24
CA SER A 93 8.46 -2.83 0.83
C SER A 93 8.17 -1.89 1.99
N ALA A 94 8.08 -0.60 1.71
CA ALA A 94 7.61 0.40 2.66
C ALA A 94 6.59 1.33 2.00
N TYR A 95 5.50 1.64 2.69
CA TYR A 95 4.58 2.66 2.24
C TYR A 95 4.08 3.51 3.41
N PHE A 96 3.65 4.72 3.08
CA PHE A 96 3.02 5.65 3.98
C PHE A 96 1.95 6.47 3.25
N THR A 97 0.84 6.72 3.94
CA THR A 97 -0.31 7.45 3.45
C THR A 97 -0.72 8.49 4.48
N VAL A 98 -0.93 9.72 3.99
CA VAL A 98 -1.63 10.78 4.72
C VAL A 98 -2.96 10.99 4.04
N GLU A 99 -4.05 10.92 4.79
CA GLU A 99 -5.41 11.16 4.27
C GLU A 99 -6.17 12.12 5.18
N TYR A 100 -6.81 13.11 4.58
CA TYR A 100 -7.71 14.02 5.25
C TYR A 100 -9.13 13.80 4.72
N THR A 101 -10.07 13.52 5.61
CA THR A 101 -11.49 13.32 5.27
C THR A 101 -12.39 14.34 5.95
N PHE A 102 -13.43 14.76 5.23
CA PHE A 102 -14.38 15.77 5.69
C PHE A 102 -15.82 15.37 5.30
N PRO A 103 -16.83 15.73 6.10
CA PRO A 103 -18.21 15.39 5.79
C PRO A 103 -18.70 16.22 4.60
N ILE A 104 -19.42 15.58 3.67
CA ILE A 104 -20.18 16.25 2.60
C ILE A 104 -21.66 16.21 2.96
N ILE A 105 -22.16 15.00 3.26
CA ILE A 105 -23.49 14.72 3.81
C ILE A 105 -23.37 13.54 4.78
N GLU A 106 -24.42 13.23 5.54
CA GLU A 106 -24.41 12.22 6.63
C GLU A 106 -23.75 10.88 6.25
N LYS A 107 -23.91 10.41 5.01
CA LYS A 107 -23.38 9.11 4.54
C LYS A 107 -22.23 9.22 3.54
N VAL A 108 -21.75 10.43 3.26
CA VAL A 108 -20.70 10.67 2.27
C VAL A 108 -19.67 11.62 2.83
N ARG A 109 -18.41 11.18 2.84
CA ARG A 109 -17.25 12.02 3.16
C ARG A 109 -16.40 12.20 1.93
N GLY A 110 -15.85 13.40 1.76
CA GLY A 110 -14.76 13.65 0.83
C GLY A 110 -13.44 13.26 1.45
N ALA A 111 -12.46 12.94 0.61
CA ALA A 111 -11.10 12.63 1.00
C ALA A 111 -10.10 13.33 0.07
N VAL A 112 -8.99 13.78 0.64
CA VAL A 112 -7.78 14.15 -0.10
C VAL A 112 -6.62 13.39 0.52
N PHE A 113 -5.69 12.92 -0.31
CA PHE A 113 -4.63 12.06 0.19
C PHE A 113 -3.32 12.23 -0.56
N TYR A 114 -2.25 11.81 0.10
CA TYR A 114 -0.92 11.64 -0.44
C TYR A 114 -0.42 10.25 -0.03
N ASP A 115 0.04 9.48 -1.01
CA ASP A 115 0.63 8.16 -0.82
C ASP A 115 2.08 8.19 -1.29
N VAL A 116 2.96 7.53 -0.56
CA VAL A 116 4.36 7.34 -0.93
C VAL A 116 4.80 5.93 -0.56
N GLY A 117 5.65 5.32 -1.37
CA GLY A 117 6.23 4.03 -1.06
C GLY A 117 7.31 3.61 -2.02
N ALA A 118 8.01 2.55 -1.64
CA ALA A 118 9.10 1.96 -2.39
C ALA A 118 9.12 0.45 -2.17
N VAL A 119 9.64 -0.26 -3.17
CA VAL A 119 9.89 -1.70 -3.10
C VAL A 119 11.34 -1.94 -3.52
N SER A 120 12.12 -2.58 -2.65
CA SER A 120 13.50 -2.98 -2.93
C SER A 120 13.55 -4.46 -3.34
N GLY A 121 14.46 -4.77 -4.26
CA GLY A 121 14.79 -6.14 -4.64
C GLY A 121 15.42 -6.94 -3.50
N ASP A 122 16.05 -6.27 -2.53
CA ASP A 122 16.80 -6.88 -1.43
C ASP A 122 16.00 -6.94 -0.11
N ALA A 123 16.32 -7.93 0.72
CA ALA A 123 15.77 -8.07 2.06
C ALA A 123 16.41 -7.05 3.01
N TYR A 124 15.65 -6.58 4.01
CA TYR A 124 16.06 -5.59 5.00
C TYR A 124 16.54 -4.25 4.43
N ASP A 125 16.20 -3.96 3.18
CA ASP A 125 16.60 -2.75 2.47
C ASP A 125 15.39 -1.84 2.22
N VAL A 126 15.11 -0.97 3.19
CA VAL A 126 14.00 -0.01 3.10
C VAL A 126 14.32 1.15 2.15
N GLY A 127 15.59 1.37 1.80
CA GLY A 127 16.07 2.56 1.10
C GLY A 127 16.55 2.35 -0.34
N GLY A 128 16.78 1.11 -0.79
CA GLY A 128 17.29 0.85 -2.13
C GLY A 128 16.24 0.66 -3.22
N GLY A 129 14.95 0.77 -2.89
CA GLY A 129 13.88 0.82 -3.89
C GLY A 129 13.60 2.24 -4.38
N ASP A 130 13.19 2.37 -5.64
CA ASP A 130 12.77 3.66 -6.20
C ASP A 130 11.50 4.18 -5.52
N VAL A 131 11.56 5.43 -5.07
CA VAL A 131 10.45 6.09 -4.38
C VAL A 131 9.41 6.53 -5.39
N ASN A 132 8.20 6.03 -5.19
CA ASN A 132 7.02 6.39 -5.95
C ASN A 132 6.03 7.12 -5.04
N SER A 133 5.34 8.13 -5.57
CA SER A 133 4.30 8.84 -4.81
C SER A 133 3.19 9.40 -5.68
N ASN A 134 2.01 9.58 -5.08
CA ASN A 134 0.84 10.15 -5.74
C ASN A 134 0.07 11.06 -4.78
N VAL A 135 -0.67 12.01 -5.36
CA VAL A 135 -1.73 12.75 -4.67
C VAL A 135 -3.08 12.30 -5.21
N GLY A 136 -4.15 12.52 -4.47
CA GLY A 136 -5.48 12.19 -4.99
C GLY A 136 -6.63 12.71 -4.16
N VAL A 137 -7.81 12.46 -4.70
CA VAL A 137 -9.10 12.81 -4.10
C VAL A 137 -9.99 11.57 -4.08
N GLY A 138 -10.92 11.53 -3.14
CA GLY A 138 -11.80 10.38 -3.02
C GLY A 138 -13.12 10.65 -2.32
N LEU A 139 -13.99 9.66 -2.38
CA LEU A 139 -15.25 9.60 -1.65
C LEU A 139 -15.26 8.37 -0.74
N ARG A 140 -15.80 8.56 0.46
CA ARG A 140 -16.08 7.49 1.43
C ARG A 140 -17.59 7.40 1.58
N LEU A 141 -18.18 6.32 1.07
CA LEU A 141 -19.62 6.11 1.03
C LEU A 141 -20.00 5.07 2.09
N PHE A 142 -20.83 5.47 3.04
CA PHE A 142 -21.33 4.59 4.10
C PHE A 142 -22.71 4.07 3.72
N LEU A 143 -22.73 2.95 2.99
CA LEU A 143 -23.97 2.33 2.50
C LEU A 143 -24.47 1.25 3.48
N PRO A 144 -25.78 0.91 3.47
CA PRO A 144 -26.32 -0.18 4.29
C PRO A 144 -25.65 -1.55 4.04
N VAL A 145 -25.12 -1.74 2.83
CA VAL A 145 -24.42 -2.97 2.41
C VAL A 145 -22.95 -3.03 2.84
N GLY A 146 -22.40 -1.92 3.35
CA GLY A 146 -21.00 -1.79 3.76
C GLY A 146 -20.36 -0.48 3.28
N PRO A 147 -19.16 -0.16 3.79
CA PRO A 147 -18.40 1.01 3.36
C PRO A 147 -17.76 0.80 1.98
N ILE A 148 -17.85 1.81 1.14
CA ILE A 148 -17.22 1.86 -0.19
C ILE A 148 -16.25 3.04 -0.25
N ARG A 149 -15.08 2.82 -0.84
CA ARG A 149 -14.12 3.86 -1.19
C ARG A 149 -13.99 3.97 -2.70
N VAL A 150 -14.04 5.21 -3.16
CA VAL A 150 -13.79 5.59 -4.55
C VAL A 150 -12.67 6.60 -4.51
N ASP A 151 -11.56 6.31 -5.17
CA ASP A 151 -10.37 7.15 -5.14
C ASP A 151 -9.90 7.45 -6.58
N PHE A 152 -9.45 8.66 -6.81
CA PHE A 152 -8.75 9.07 -8.01
C PHE A 152 -7.38 9.62 -7.62
N GLY A 153 -6.32 8.89 -7.97
CA GLY A 153 -4.94 9.24 -7.68
C GLY A 153 -4.19 9.64 -8.94
N VAL A 154 -3.23 10.56 -8.81
CA VAL A 154 -2.35 10.98 -9.89
C VAL A 154 -0.90 10.83 -9.41
N PRO A 155 -0.06 10.03 -10.09
CA PRO A 155 1.36 9.95 -9.80
C PRO A 155 2.03 11.33 -9.85
N VAL A 156 2.83 11.65 -8.84
CA VAL A 156 3.65 12.87 -8.79
C VAL A 156 5.15 12.57 -8.84
N GLN A 157 5.53 11.34 -8.48
CA GLN A 157 6.87 10.80 -8.64
C GLN A 157 6.73 9.34 -9.04
N SER A 158 7.27 8.97 -10.19
CA SER A 158 7.23 7.61 -10.73
C SER A 158 8.51 7.30 -11.51
N ASP A 159 8.80 6.01 -11.67
CA ASP A 159 9.84 5.53 -12.58
C ASP A 159 9.40 5.56 -14.06
N GLU A 160 10.28 5.12 -14.96
CA GLU A 160 10.04 5.08 -16.41
C GLU A 160 9.00 4.04 -16.85
N PHE A 161 8.71 3.05 -16.00
CA PHE A 161 7.79 1.96 -16.30
C PHE A 161 6.37 2.22 -15.78
N ASN A 162 6.19 3.27 -14.97
CA ASN A 162 4.91 3.64 -14.40
C ASN A 162 4.35 4.86 -15.15
N ASP A 163 3.16 4.69 -15.75
CA ASP A 163 2.47 5.75 -16.46
C ASP A 163 2.10 6.92 -15.52
N SER A 164 2.33 8.14 -15.99
CA SER A 164 1.96 9.38 -15.30
C SER A 164 0.45 9.68 -15.30
N GLY A 165 -0.35 8.90 -16.04
CA GLY A 165 -1.80 9.03 -16.13
C GLY A 165 -2.52 8.74 -14.80
N GLY A 166 -3.54 9.55 -14.48
CA GLY A 166 -4.36 9.35 -13.28
C GLY A 166 -5.07 7.98 -13.25
N ARG A 167 -5.18 7.41 -12.06
CA ARG A 167 -5.79 6.09 -11.81
C ARG A 167 -7.02 6.19 -10.94
N PHE A 168 -8.04 5.41 -11.31
CA PHE A 168 -9.28 5.29 -10.55
C PHE A 168 -9.27 3.96 -9.79
N GLN A 169 -9.49 4.03 -8.49
CA GLN A 169 -9.49 2.88 -7.60
C GLN A 169 -10.85 2.72 -6.95
N PHE A 170 -11.30 1.48 -6.84
CA PHE A 170 -12.54 1.11 -6.17
C PHE A 170 -12.25 0.04 -5.12
N ASN A 171 -12.73 0.25 -3.90
CA ASN A 171 -12.50 -0.67 -2.80
C ASN A 171 -13.78 -0.84 -1.98
N LEU A 172 -14.28 -2.07 -1.91
CA LEU A 172 -15.35 -2.46 -1.01
C LEU A 172 -14.71 -3.00 0.27
N GLY A 173 -15.05 -2.43 1.42
CA GLY A 173 -14.51 -2.84 2.72
C GLY A 173 -14.99 -4.20 3.24
N TYR A 174 -15.36 -5.14 2.37
CA TYR A 174 -15.65 -6.53 2.79
C TYR A 174 -14.33 -7.21 3.16
N LYS A 175 -14.06 -7.29 4.47
CA LYS A 175 -13.15 -8.29 5.02
C LYS A 175 -14.03 -9.38 5.63
N PHE A 176 -14.00 -10.58 5.04
CA PHE A 176 -14.60 -11.78 5.64
C PHE A 176 -13.70 -12.30 6.76
#